data_AF-A0A329YFZ5-F1
#
_entry.id   AF-A0A329YFZ5-F1
#
_cell.length_a   1.000
_cell.length_b   1.000
_cell.length_c   1.000
_cell.angle_alpha   90.00
_cell.angle_beta   90.00
_cell.angle_gamma   90.00
#
_symmetry.space_group_name_H-M   'P 1'
#
loop_
_entity.id
_entity.type
_entity.pdbx_description
1 polymer ?
#
loop_
_entity_poly.entity_id
_entity_poly.type
_entity_poly.pdbx_seq_one_letter_code
_entity_poly.pdbx_strand_id
1 'polypeptide(L)'
;MRGLKPSIIQYSTELPNLDDCLVERPKPFRLVIWEPILTRAPGPSRAQPYCCYIKTIIFYHRPYIVRPFKTFWRDHSGKLHASSSGYEQWDQVETRLTCDDVIIFEHERFSVGLGEVVWVNAPAEPRRWYMRRDARRVEKR
;
A
#
# COMPACT_ATOMS: atom_id res chain seq x y z
N MET A 1 -13.88 -1.47 -26.96
CA MET A 1 -13.19 -1.63 -25.66
C MET A 1 -11.70 -1.80 -25.96
N ARG A 2 -10.85 -0.82 -25.60
CA ARG A 2 -9.40 -0.92 -25.83
C ARG A 2 -8.80 -1.75 -24.70
N GLY A 3 -8.27 -2.93 -25.03
CA GLY A 3 -7.53 -3.76 -24.08
C GLY A 3 -6.31 -2.98 -23.57
N LEU A 4 -6.26 -2.76 -22.26
CA LEU A 4 -5.08 -2.25 -21.57
C LEU A 4 -4.02 -3.35 -21.66
N LYS A 5 -2.91 -3.04 -22.34
CA LYS A 5 -1.73 -3.91 -22.36
C LYS A 5 -1.00 -3.75 -21.02
N PRO A 6 -0.47 -4.83 -20.42
CA PRO A 6 0.44 -4.71 -19.29
C PRO A 6 1.73 -4.05 -19.79
N SER A 7 1.91 -2.77 -19.46
CA SER A 7 3.15 -2.05 -19.72
C SER A 7 4.12 -2.34 -18.59
N ILE A 8 5.21 -3.02 -18.92
CA ILE A 8 6.29 -3.39 -17.99
C ILE A 8 7.03 -2.12 -17.55
N ILE A 9 7.10 -1.87 -16.25
CA ILE A 9 7.96 -0.85 -15.64
C ILE A 9 9.37 -1.44 -15.50
N GLN A 10 10.40 -0.76 -16.01
CA GLN A 10 11.80 -1.17 -15.82
C GLN A 10 12.59 -0.10 -15.05
N TYR A 11 13.37 -0.54 -14.08
CA TYR A 11 14.26 0.29 -13.26
C TYR A 11 15.74 0.04 -13.52
N SER A 12 16.52 1.08 -13.23
CA SER A 12 17.99 1.10 -13.17
C SER A 12 18.42 0.90 -11.70
N THR A 13 18.73 -0.35 -11.36
CA THR A 13 19.57 -0.81 -10.22
C THR A 13 19.13 -0.42 -8.79
N GLU A 14 18.51 -1.40 -8.11
CA GLU A 14 18.18 -1.49 -6.65
C GLU A 14 16.95 -0.73 -6.10
N LEU A 15 15.81 -0.79 -6.81
CA LEU A 15 14.50 -0.31 -6.32
C LEU A 15 13.49 -1.47 -6.20
N PRO A 16 12.41 -1.36 -5.39
CA PRO A 16 11.48 -2.46 -5.14
C PRO A 16 10.84 -2.98 -6.43
N ASN A 17 10.66 -4.30 -6.53
CA ASN A 17 9.98 -4.92 -7.67
C ASN A 17 8.53 -4.42 -7.77
N LEU A 18 8.15 -3.86 -8.93
CA LEU A 18 6.80 -3.36 -9.26
C LEU A 18 6.14 -4.11 -10.44
N ASP A 19 6.64 -5.29 -10.81
CA ASP A 19 6.18 -6.05 -11.98
C ASP A 19 4.70 -6.47 -11.89
N ASP A 20 4.18 -6.61 -10.68
CA ASP A 20 2.79 -6.91 -10.34
C ASP A 20 1.92 -5.66 -10.16
N CYS A 21 2.49 -4.46 -10.23
CA CYS A 21 1.73 -3.22 -10.16
C CYS A 21 1.02 -2.98 -11.49
N LEU A 22 -0.26 -2.63 -11.43
CA LEU A 22 -1.01 -2.24 -12.62
C LEU A 22 -0.86 -0.74 -12.84
N VAL A 23 -0.70 -0.32 -14.09
CA VAL A 23 -0.58 1.09 -14.45
C VAL A 23 -1.63 1.46 -15.47
N GLU A 24 -2.40 2.49 -15.17
CA GLU A 24 -3.29 3.14 -16.13
C GLU A 24 -2.72 4.50 -16.52
N ARG A 25 -2.80 4.84 -17.80
CA ARG A 25 -2.36 6.14 -18.34
C ARG A 25 -3.56 6.95 -18.84
N PRO A 26 -4.33 7.60 -17.95
CA PRO A 26 -5.50 8.37 -18.36
C PRO A 26 -5.14 9.62 -19.17
N LYS A 27 -3.94 10.18 -18.99
CA LYS A 27 -3.42 11.32 -19.77
C LYS A 27 -1.91 11.13 -20.03
N PRO A 28 -1.31 11.75 -21.06
CA PRO A 28 0.13 11.65 -21.32
C PRO A 28 1.00 12.04 -20.12
N PHE A 29 0.57 13.00 -19.31
CA PHE A 29 1.30 13.52 -18.16
C PHE A 29 0.84 12.96 -16.81
N ARG A 30 -0.03 11.95 -16.79
CA ARG A 30 -0.61 11.37 -15.57
C ARG A 30 -0.68 9.85 -15.65
N LEU A 31 -0.18 9.18 -14.62
CA LEU A 31 -0.38 7.76 -14.38
C LEU A 31 -1.25 7.53 -13.15
N VAL A 32 -1.97 6.42 -13.13
CA VAL A 32 -2.56 5.83 -11.93
C VAL A 32 -1.89 4.48 -11.72
N ILE A 33 -1.26 4.31 -10.58
CA ILE A 33 -0.52 3.11 -10.20
C ILE A 33 -1.35 2.36 -9.16
N TRP A 34 -1.56 1.08 -9.39
CA TRP A 34 -2.27 0.19 -8.50
C TRP A 34 -1.28 -0.84 -7.96
N GLU A 35 -0.80 -0.59 -6.75
CA GLU A 35 0.09 -1.51 -6.05
C GLU A 35 -0.78 -2.52 -5.28
N PRO A 36 -0.74 -3.83 -5.59
CA PRO A 36 -1.46 -4.82 -4.80
C PRO A 36 -0.86 -4.90 -3.39
N ILE A 37 -1.74 -4.85 -2.38
CA ILE A 37 -1.34 -4.98 -0.98
C ILE A 37 -1.36 -6.45 -0.60
N LEU A 38 -0.19 -6.99 -0.26
CA LEU A 38 -0.01 -8.39 0.14
C LEU A 38 -0.42 -8.59 1.61
N THR A 39 -1.70 -8.39 1.91
CA THR A 39 -2.26 -8.54 3.27
C THR A 39 -3.13 -9.78 3.39
N ARG A 40 -3.20 -10.33 4.61
CA ARG A 40 -4.18 -11.36 5.00
C ARG A 40 -5.48 -10.76 5.54
N ALA A 41 -5.57 -9.43 5.64
CA ALA A 41 -6.76 -8.76 6.14
C ALA A 41 -7.98 -9.03 5.23
N PRO A 42 -9.17 -9.28 5.82
CA PRO A 42 -10.39 -9.46 5.05
C PRO A 42 -10.82 -8.15 4.37
N GLY A 43 -11.92 -8.22 3.61
CA GLY A 43 -12.51 -7.02 3.00
C GLY A 43 -13.04 -5.97 4.00
N PRO A 44 -13.52 -4.83 3.49
CA PRO A 44 -13.87 -3.64 4.27
C PRO A 44 -15.03 -3.82 5.26
N SER A 45 -15.78 -4.93 5.16
CA SER A 45 -16.81 -5.27 6.14
C SER A 45 -16.23 -5.67 7.51
N ARG A 46 -14.96 -6.11 7.55
CA ARG A 46 -14.30 -6.63 8.75
C ARG A 46 -12.94 -5.98 9.04
N ALA A 47 -12.34 -5.32 8.06
CA ALA A 47 -11.07 -4.62 8.21
C ALA A 47 -11.18 -3.15 7.82
N GLN A 48 -10.50 -2.28 8.56
CA GLN A 48 -10.37 -0.87 8.26
C GLN A 48 -8.88 -0.54 8.04
N PRO A 49 -8.47 -0.13 6.83
CA PRO A 49 -7.10 0.30 6.61
C PRO A 49 -6.85 1.67 7.25
N TYR A 50 -5.64 1.85 7.75
CA TYR A 50 -5.11 3.12 8.20
C TYR A 50 -3.71 3.29 7.60
N CYS A 51 -3.60 4.22 6.65
CA CYS A 51 -2.32 4.61 6.07
C CYS A 51 -1.61 5.53 7.07
N CYS A 52 -0.45 5.12 7.53
CA CYS A 52 0.33 5.84 8.54
C CYS A 52 1.81 5.62 8.31
N TYR A 53 2.62 6.45 8.95
CA TYR A 53 4.04 6.51 8.64
C TYR A 53 4.25 6.83 7.14
N ILE A 54 5.49 6.85 6.67
CA ILE A 54 5.78 7.30 5.29
C ILE A 54 5.21 6.32 4.24
N LYS A 55 5.15 5.02 4.57
CA LYS A 55 4.77 3.95 3.62
C LYS A 55 4.11 2.72 4.27
N THR A 56 3.45 2.87 5.41
CA THR A 56 2.90 1.72 6.15
C THR A 56 1.37 1.74 6.16
N ILE A 57 0.77 0.57 6.03
CA ILE A 57 -0.68 0.39 6.15
C ILE A 57 -0.92 -0.60 7.29
N ILE A 58 -1.71 -0.17 8.27
CA ILE A 58 -2.20 -1.05 9.33
C ILE A 58 -3.66 -1.36 9.05
N PHE A 59 -4.02 -2.64 9.06
CA PHE A 59 -5.40 -3.09 8.94
C PHE A 59 -5.94 -3.40 10.33
N TYR A 60 -6.86 -2.58 10.81
CA TYR A 60 -7.53 -2.79 12.08
C TYR A 60 -8.82 -3.59 11.92
N HIS A 61 -9.30 -4.19 13.01
CA HIS A 61 -10.65 -4.75 13.04
C HIS A 61 -11.72 -3.67 12.81
N ARG A 62 -12.81 -4.05 12.13
CA ARG A 62 -14.02 -3.25 11.99
C ARG A 62 -15.24 -4.04 12.53
N PRO A 63 -15.97 -3.53 13.53
CA PRO A 63 -15.67 -2.32 14.32
C PRO A 63 -14.35 -2.46 15.08
N TYR A 64 -13.77 -1.32 15.49
CA TYR A 64 -12.53 -1.32 16.27
C TYR A 64 -12.72 -2.09 17.57
N ILE A 65 -11.76 -2.97 17.86
CA ILE A 65 -11.67 -3.69 19.13
C ILE A 65 -10.47 -3.09 19.87
N VAL A 66 -10.69 -2.63 21.10
CA VAL A 66 -9.60 -2.13 21.96
C VAL A 66 -9.17 -3.27 22.87
N ARG A 67 -7.90 -3.68 22.78
CA ARG A 67 -7.30 -4.56 23.77
C ARG A 67 -6.77 -3.74 24.94
N PRO A 68 -7.07 -4.14 26.19
CA PRO A 68 -6.53 -3.46 27.36
C PRO A 68 -5.01 -3.55 27.43
N PHE A 69 -4.42 -4.63 26.92
CA PHE A 69 -2.98 -4.86 26.85
C PHE A 69 -2.62 -5.56 25.53
N LYS A 70 -1.59 -5.09 24.81
CA LYS A 70 -1.18 -5.72 23.53
C LYS A 70 -0.37 -7.01 23.72
N THR A 71 0.47 -7.04 24.74
CA THR A 71 1.44 -8.10 25.02
C THR A 71 1.68 -8.19 26.51
N PHE A 72 1.94 -9.41 26.97
CA PHE A 72 2.43 -9.67 28.31
C PHE A 72 3.88 -10.17 28.21
N TRP A 73 4.73 -9.72 29.13
CA TRP A 73 6.12 -10.17 29.20
C TRP A 73 6.56 -10.28 30.65
N ARG A 74 7.57 -11.10 30.92
CA ARG A 74 8.17 -11.22 32.25
C ARG A 74 9.55 -10.57 32.26
N ASP A 75 9.82 -9.81 33.31
CA ASP A 75 11.17 -9.29 33.53
C ASP A 75 12.11 -10.36 34.10
N HIS A 76 13.38 -10.00 34.30
CA HIS A 76 14.40 -10.88 34.87
C HIS A 76 14.09 -11.38 36.29
N SER A 77 13.20 -10.69 37.02
CA SER A 77 12.71 -11.11 38.34
C SER A 77 11.49 -12.03 38.27
N GLY A 78 10.99 -12.32 37.05
CA GLY A 78 9.80 -13.11 36.81
C GLY A 78 8.48 -12.34 36.97
N LYS A 79 8.51 -11.03 37.25
CA LYS A 79 7.28 -10.22 37.40
C LYS A 79 6.62 -10.03 36.04
N LEU A 80 5.30 -10.23 35.99
CA LEU A 80 4.50 -10.05 34.79
C LEU A 80 4.21 -8.57 34.57
N HIS A 81 4.52 -8.08 33.37
CA HIS A 81 4.21 -6.74 32.90
C HIS A 81 3.29 -6.82 31.70
N ALA A 82 2.45 -5.80 31.55
CA ALA A 82 1.53 -5.67 30.43
C ALA A 82 1.89 -4.40 29.65
N SER A 83 1.88 -4.47 28.32
CA SER A 83 2.07 -3.29 27.49
C SER A 83 0.83 -2.39 27.47
N SER A 84 0.96 -1.17 26.94
CA SER A 84 -0.15 -0.24 26.80
C SER A 84 -1.32 -0.81 26.00
N SER A 85 -2.51 -0.24 26.21
CA SER A 85 -3.70 -0.55 25.40
C SER A 85 -3.47 -0.26 23.92
N GLY A 86 -4.24 -0.90 23.05
CA GLY A 86 -4.26 -0.58 21.63
C GLY A 86 -5.35 -1.26 20.84
N TYR A 87 -5.52 -0.85 19.59
CA TYR A 87 -6.50 -1.45 18.69
C TYR A 87 -6.03 -2.81 18.15
N GLU A 88 -6.98 -3.74 18.02
CA GLU A 88 -6.75 -5.04 17.39
C GLU A 88 -6.45 -4.88 15.90
N GLN A 89 -5.37 -5.51 15.46
CA GLN A 89 -4.86 -5.46 14.10
C GLN A 89 -5.00 -6.84 13.43
N TRP A 90 -5.46 -6.85 12.18
CA TRP A 90 -5.35 -7.99 11.29
C TRP A 90 -3.93 -8.15 10.75
N ASP A 91 -3.32 -7.04 10.35
CA ASP A 91 -2.06 -7.03 9.60
C ASP A 91 -1.42 -5.65 9.58
N GLN A 92 -0.12 -5.60 9.28
CA GLN A 92 0.64 -4.39 9.02
C GLN A 92 1.59 -4.64 7.85
N VAL A 93 1.47 -3.84 6.79
CA VAL A 93 2.19 -4.02 5.52
C VAL A 93 2.92 -2.72 5.15
N GLU A 94 4.12 -2.83 4.58
CA GLU A 94 4.80 -1.70 3.94
C GLU A 94 4.47 -1.65 2.44
N THR A 95 4.10 -0.48 1.95
CA THR A 95 3.99 -0.21 0.51
C THR A 95 5.38 0.01 -0.08
N ARG A 96 5.52 -0.34 -1.35
CA ARG A 96 6.79 -0.27 -2.08
C ARG A 96 7.09 1.15 -2.54
N LEU A 97 6.06 1.87 -2.96
CA LEU A 97 6.18 3.28 -3.34
C LEU A 97 5.85 4.19 -2.16
N THR A 98 6.54 5.32 -2.11
CA THR A 98 6.31 6.44 -1.20
C THR A 98 5.85 7.69 -1.97
N CYS A 99 5.42 8.73 -1.27
CA CYS A 99 5.18 10.02 -1.91
C CYS A 99 6.51 10.61 -2.38
N ASP A 100 6.51 11.26 -3.54
CA ASP A 100 7.66 11.90 -4.18
C ASP A 100 8.73 10.95 -4.74
N ASP A 101 8.51 9.63 -4.68
CA ASP A 101 9.32 8.68 -5.44
C ASP A 101 9.24 8.99 -6.94
N VAL A 102 10.36 8.81 -7.64
CA VAL A 102 10.43 8.99 -9.10
C VAL A 102 10.51 7.64 -9.78
N ILE A 103 9.52 7.35 -10.61
CA ILE A 103 9.43 6.11 -11.39
C ILE A 103 9.70 6.36 -12.87
N ILE A 104 10.10 5.32 -13.59
CA ILE A 104 10.24 5.35 -15.05
C ILE A 104 9.16 4.48 -15.67
N PHE A 105 8.36 5.04 -16.57
CA PHE A 105 7.33 4.33 -17.31
C PHE A 105 7.42 4.75 -18.78
N GLU A 106 7.57 3.77 -19.69
CA GLU A 106 7.69 4.02 -21.13
C GLU A 106 8.79 5.06 -21.47
N HIS A 107 9.94 4.99 -20.78
CA HIS A 107 11.08 5.92 -20.90
C HIS A 107 10.83 7.36 -20.43
N GLU A 108 9.67 7.64 -19.82
CA GLU A 108 9.34 8.92 -19.19
C GLU A 108 9.42 8.83 -17.66
N ARG A 109 9.80 9.93 -17.01
CA ARG A 109 9.90 10.02 -15.54
C ARG A 109 8.60 10.57 -14.94
N PHE A 110 8.14 9.97 -13.85
CA PHE A 110 6.95 10.41 -13.13
C PHE A 110 7.22 10.50 -11.62
N SER A 111 6.78 11.60 -11.00
CA SER A 111 6.78 11.77 -9.55
C SER A 111 5.49 11.18 -8.99
N VAL A 112 5.62 10.28 -8.03
CA VAL A 112 4.51 9.61 -7.34
C VAL A 112 3.92 10.57 -6.32
N GLY A 113 2.60 10.67 -6.27
CA GLY A 113 1.88 11.46 -5.28
C GLY A 113 1.38 10.63 -4.10
N LEU A 114 0.46 11.24 -3.35
CA LEU A 114 -0.25 10.56 -2.27
C LEU A 114 -1.01 9.33 -2.76
N GLY A 115 -1.23 8.39 -1.85
CA GLY A 115 -1.92 7.14 -2.12
C GLY A 115 -3.17 6.95 -1.27
N GLU A 116 -4.09 6.16 -1.79
CA GLU A 116 -5.33 5.75 -1.13
C GLU A 116 -5.42 4.23 -1.10
N VAL A 117 -5.79 3.66 0.05
CA VAL A 117 -6.02 2.23 0.20
C VAL A 117 -7.47 1.91 -0.14
N VAL A 118 -7.68 1.11 -1.18
CA VAL A 118 -9.01 0.85 -1.74
C VAL A 118 -9.27 -0.64 -1.95
N TRP A 119 -10.52 -1.06 -1.77
CA TRP A 119 -10.97 -2.45 -1.99
C TRP A 119 -11.77 -2.56 -3.29
N VAL A 120 -11.09 -2.92 -4.37
CA VAL A 120 -11.64 -2.84 -5.74
C VAL A 120 -11.30 -4.08 -6.57
N ASN A 121 -12.05 -4.27 -7.65
CA ASN A 121 -11.65 -5.14 -8.76
C ASN A 121 -10.76 -4.30 -9.68
N ALA A 122 -9.44 -4.47 -9.60
CA ALA A 122 -8.58 -3.85 -10.60
C ALA A 122 -8.78 -4.56 -11.96
N PRO A 123 -8.46 -3.93 -13.09
CA PRO A 123 -8.63 -4.54 -14.41
C PRO A 123 -7.97 -5.93 -14.48
N ALA A 124 -8.76 -6.94 -14.87
CA ALA A 124 -8.35 -8.35 -14.98
C ALA A 124 -7.96 -9.06 -13.66
N GLU A 125 -8.14 -8.44 -12.49
CA GLU A 125 -7.81 -9.04 -11.19
C GLU A 125 -9.03 -9.22 -10.29
N PRO A 126 -9.06 -10.27 -9.43
CA PRO A 126 -10.09 -10.43 -8.41
C PRO A 126 -10.00 -9.34 -7.35
N ARG A 127 -11.13 -9.09 -6.69
CA ARG A 127 -11.26 -8.06 -5.65
C ARG A 127 -10.24 -8.25 -4.54
N ARG A 128 -9.44 -7.21 -4.28
CA ARG A 128 -8.49 -7.18 -3.17
C ARG A 128 -8.18 -5.76 -2.74
N TRP A 129 -7.32 -5.62 -1.73
CA TRP A 129 -6.77 -4.35 -1.30
C TRP A 129 -5.68 -3.88 -2.28
N TYR A 130 -5.78 -2.63 -2.72
CA TYR A 130 -4.78 -1.94 -3.52
C TYR A 130 -4.38 -0.63 -2.86
N MET A 131 -3.11 -0.27 -2.97
CA MET A 131 -2.65 1.10 -2.79
C MET A 131 -2.70 1.79 -4.15
N ARG A 132 -3.66 2.71 -4.31
CA ARG A 132 -3.87 3.48 -5.54
C ARG A 132 -3.12 4.80 -5.41
N ARG A 133 -2.18 5.08 -6.32
CA ARG A 133 -1.41 6.32 -6.35
C ARG A 133 -1.58 7.05 -7.68
N ASP A 134 -1.67 8.37 -7.61
CA ASP A 134 -1.55 9.22 -8.79
C ASP A 134 -0.08 9.60 -8.99
N ALA A 135 0.44 9.56 -10.21
CA ALA A 135 1.78 10.03 -10.54
C ALA A 135 1.74 11.05 -11.68
N ARG A 136 2.63 12.05 -11.63
CA ARG A 136 2.69 13.17 -12.58
C ARG A 136 4.03 13.18 -13.30
N ARG A 137 4.00 13.43 -14.61
CA ARG A 137 5.22 13.47 -15.41
C ARG A 137 6.13 14.59 -14.91
N VAL A 138 7.42 14.28 -14.76
CA VAL A 138 8.46 15.26 -14.41
C VAL A 138 8.95 15.88 -15.71
N GLU A 139 8.79 17.19 -15.87
CA GLU A 139 9.37 17.91 -17.00
C GLU A 139 10.89 18.03 -16.81
N LYS A 140 11.65 17.82 -17.88
CA LYS A 140 13.10 18.12 -17.87
C LYS A 140 13.24 19.64 -17.71
N ARG A 141 13.76 20.08 -16.57
CA ARG A 141 14.35 21.42 -16.45
C ARG A 141 15.67 21.46 -17.20
#